data_AF-A0A7W1BKU4-F1
#
_entry.id   AF-A0A7W1BKU4-F1
#
_cell.length_a   1.000
_cell.length_b   1.000
_cell.length_c   1.000
_cell.angle_alpha   90.00
_cell.angle_beta   90.00
_cell.angle_gamma   90.00
#
_symmetry.space_group_name_H-M   'P 1'
#
loop_
_entity.id
_entity.type
_entity.pdbx_description
1 polymer ?
#
loop_
_entity_poly.entity_id
_entity_poly.type
_entity_poly.pdbx_seq_one_letter_code
_entity_poly.pdbx_strand_id
1 'polypeptide(L)'
;MEHVTETRSKGFFRSSPSTAFDQYLHDIQKLPLISDPLEERRLARRAQKGDEKAAERLVTANLRFVISYVKKYQGHGLDLSELVAIGNEGLLKAVKKFDPDQGVKF
;
A
#
# COMPACT_ATOMS: atom_id res chain seq x y z
N MET A 1 -6.36 42.37 -16.02
CA MET A 1 -6.82 41.09 -16.58
C MET A 1 -5.61 40.18 -16.62
N GLU A 2 -5.30 39.52 -15.51
CA GLU A 2 -4.23 38.50 -15.44
C GLU A 2 -4.72 37.41 -14.48
N HIS A 3 -5.02 36.24 -15.05
CA HIS A 3 -5.34 35.04 -14.29
C HIS A 3 -4.04 34.35 -13.93
N VAL A 4 -3.67 34.37 -12.65
CA VAL A 4 -2.65 33.48 -12.10
C VAL A 4 -3.34 32.17 -11.72
N THR A 5 -3.02 31.10 -12.44
CA THR A 5 -3.40 29.73 -12.13
C THR A 5 -2.64 29.24 -10.91
N GLU A 6 -3.28 29.19 -9.74
CA GLU A 6 -2.74 28.48 -8.57
C GLU A 6 -3.09 26.99 -8.65
N THR A 7 -2.15 26.19 -9.15
CA THR A 7 -2.12 24.75 -8.91
C THR A 7 -1.67 24.51 -7.47
N ARG A 8 -2.62 24.46 -6.51
CA ARG A 8 -2.31 24.01 -5.14
C ARG A 8 -2.74 22.56 -4.96
N SER A 9 -1.76 21.66 -5.13
CA SER A 9 -1.75 20.33 -4.52
C SER A 9 -1.95 20.50 -3.00
N LYS A 10 -3.19 20.30 -2.51
CA LYS A 10 -3.47 20.37 -1.08
C LYS A 10 -2.79 19.19 -0.38
N GLY A 11 -1.83 19.49 0.47
CA GLY A 11 -1.17 18.54 1.35
C GLY A 11 -2.17 17.86 2.28
N PHE A 12 -2.36 16.56 2.08
CA PHE A 12 -3.27 15.71 2.85
C PHE A 12 -2.67 15.20 4.16
N PHE A 13 -1.38 15.44 4.41
CA PHE A 13 -0.72 14.99 5.62
C PHE A 13 -0.60 16.18 6.57
N ARG A 14 -1.44 16.18 7.61
CA ARG A 14 -1.25 17.05 8.77
C ARG A 14 0.05 16.68 9.47
N SER A 15 0.78 17.67 9.96
CA SER A 15 2.10 17.54 10.59
C SER A 15 2.10 16.77 11.92
N SER A 16 0.93 16.47 12.49
CA SER A 16 0.77 15.63 13.68
C SER A 16 -0.39 14.65 13.50
N PRO A 17 -0.20 13.34 13.70
CA PRO A 17 -1.29 12.36 13.64
C PRO A 17 -2.30 12.64 14.75
N SER A 18 -3.57 12.87 14.38
CA SER A 18 -4.66 13.20 15.32
C SER A 18 -5.50 11.98 15.71
N THR A 19 -5.40 10.89 14.95
CA THR A 19 -6.14 9.65 15.14
C THR A 19 -5.22 8.43 14.98
N ALA A 20 -5.68 7.25 15.44
CA ALA A 20 -4.97 5.99 15.22
C ALA A 20 -4.79 5.70 13.72
N PHE A 21 -5.75 6.09 12.89
CA PHE A 21 -5.63 5.93 11.44
C PHE A 21 -4.59 6.88 10.83
N ASP A 22 -4.52 8.13 11.29
CA ASP A 22 -3.45 9.05 10.86
C ASP A 22 -2.07 8.51 11.23
N GLN A 23 -1.93 7.93 12.43
CA GLN A 23 -0.68 7.30 12.88
C GLN A 23 -0.32 6.11 11.98
N TYR A 24 -1.29 5.25 11.66
CA TYR A 24 -1.10 4.16 10.70
C TYR A 24 -0.61 4.68 9.33
N LEU A 25 -1.26 5.70 8.78
CA LEU A 25 -0.86 6.30 7.49
C LEU A 25 0.56 6.86 7.53
N HIS A 26 0.97 7.44 8.65
CA HIS A 26 2.31 7.96 8.84
C HIS A 26 3.35 6.84 8.98
N ASP A 27 3.03 5.74 9.66
CA ASP A 27 3.98 4.64 9.87
C ASP A 27 4.26 3.86 8.59
N ILE A 28 3.23 3.57 7.79
CA ILE A 28 3.42 2.86 6.51
C ILE A 28 4.21 3.67 5.47
N GLN A 29 4.27 5.00 5.60
CA GLN A 29 5.09 5.84 4.71
C GLN A 29 6.58 5.63 4.92
N LYS A 30 6.97 5.25 6.14
CA LYS A 30 8.36 5.00 6.53
C LYS A 30 8.83 3.60 6.15
N LEU A 31 7.90 2.71 5.80
CA LEU A 31 8.25 1.35 5.39
C LEU A 31 9.03 1.36 4.07
N PRO A 32 10.14 0.61 3.99
CA PRO A 32 10.96 0.58 2.79
C PRO A 32 10.20 -0.05 1.61
N LEU A 33 10.31 0.54 0.43
CA LEU A 33 9.78 -0.07 -0.80
C LEU A 33 10.70 -1.19 -1.30
N ILE A 34 10.19 -2.04 -2.18
CA ILE A 34 11.00 -2.96 -2.99
C ILE A 34 11.11 -2.33 -4.38
N SER A 35 12.31 -1.90 -4.74
CA SER A 35 12.56 -1.25 -6.04
C SER A 35 13.14 -2.21 -7.08
N ASP A 36 13.84 -3.26 -6.63
CA ASP A 36 14.46 -4.26 -7.49
C ASP A 36 13.47 -5.39 -7.81
N PRO A 37 13.09 -5.59 -9.09
CA PRO A 37 12.23 -6.70 -9.50
C PRO A 37 12.82 -8.09 -9.18
N LEU A 38 14.14 -8.23 -9.14
CA LEU A 38 14.78 -9.50 -8.78
C LEU A 38 14.63 -9.80 -7.29
N GLU A 39 14.77 -8.77 -6.44
CA GLU A 39 14.47 -8.87 -5.01
C GLU A 39 13.01 -9.26 -4.77
N GLU A 40 12.07 -8.61 -5.45
CA GLU A 40 10.63 -8.91 -5.36
C GLU A 40 10.34 -10.37 -5.71
N ARG A 41 10.87 -10.85 -6.85
CA ARG A 41 10.73 -12.25 -7.28
C ARG A 41 11.34 -13.22 -6.27
N ARG A 42 12.51 -12.89 -5.70
CA ARG A 42 13.18 -13.72 -4.69
C ARG A 42 12.34 -13.82 -3.40
N LEU A 43 11.77 -12.70 -2.95
CA LEU A 43 10.88 -12.68 -1.79
C LEU A 43 9.60 -13.46 -2.07
N ALA A 44 9.00 -13.30 -3.25
CA ALA A 44 7.81 -14.04 -3.66
C ALA A 44 8.03 -15.55 -3.65
N ARG A 45 9.14 -16.03 -4.25
CA ARG A 45 9.50 -17.46 -4.22
C ARG A 45 9.71 -17.99 -2.81
N ARG A 46 10.26 -17.18 -1.90
CA ARG A 46 10.43 -17.56 -0.48
C ARG A 46 9.09 -17.60 0.25
N ALA A 47 8.26 -16.58 0.07
CA ALA A 47 6.92 -16.51 0.66
C ALA A 47 6.06 -17.71 0.25
N GLN A 48 6.11 -18.12 -1.02
CA GLN A 48 5.43 -19.32 -1.53
C GLN A 48 5.88 -20.61 -0.83
N LYS A 49 7.14 -20.67 -0.37
CA LYS A 49 7.71 -21.79 0.41
C LYS A 49 7.41 -21.70 1.91
N GLY A 50 6.57 -20.76 2.35
CA GLY A 50 6.21 -20.57 3.76
C GLY A 50 7.14 -19.67 4.56
N ASP A 51 8.03 -18.91 3.92
CA ASP A 51 8.87 -17.93 4.61
C ASP A 51 8.03 -16.70 5.03
N GLU A 52 7.62 -16.69 6.29
CA GLU A 52 6.77 -15.63 6.85
C GLU A 52 7.42 -14.24 6.78
N LYS A 53 8.74 -14.14 6.95
CA LYS A 53 9.46 -12.86 6.85
C LYS A 53 9.47 -12.34 5.42
N ALA A 54 9.58 -13.23 4.43
CA ALA A 54 9.48 -12.84 3.03
C ALA A 54 8.06 -12.40 2.68
N ALA A 55 7.04 -13.09 3.19
CA ALA A 55 5.65 -12.70 3.03
C ALA A 55 5.38 -11.33 3.67
N GLU A 56 5.79 -11.12 4.92
CA GLU A 56 5.69 -9.85 5.63
C GLU A 56 6.38 -8.71 4.86
N ARG A 57 7.57 -8.96 4.32
CA ARG A 57 8.30 -7.97 3.52
C ARG A 57 7.54 -7.56 2.25
N LEU A 58 6.90 -8.51 1.57
CA LEU A 58 6.05 -8.22 0.40
C LEU A 58 4.80 -7.44 0.79
N VAL A 59 4.14 -7.82 1.89
CA VAL A 59 2.96 -7.11 2.39
C VAL A 59 3.32 -5.66 2.73
N THR A 60 4.32 -5.47 3.59
CA THR A 60 4.72 -4.15 4.11
C THR A 60 5.18 -3.20 3.00
N ALA A 61 5.88 -3.71 1.98
CA ALA A 61 6.28 -2.93 0.80
C ALA A 61 5.09 -2.39 -0.01
N ASN A 62 3.92 -3.03 0.08
CA ASN A 62 2.76 -2.77 -0.76
C ASN A 62 1.58 -2.11 -0.03
N LEU A 63 1.69 -1.82 1.27
CA LEU A 63 0.63 -1.12 2.03
C LEU A 63 0.28 0.26 1.44
N ARG A 64 1.28 0.95 0.86
CA ARG A 64 1.06 2.24 0.19
C ARG A 64 0.24 2.10 -1.10
N PHE A 65 0.38 0.97 -1.80
CA PHE A 65 -0.41 0.66 -2.99
C PHE A 65 -1.87 0.39 -2.64
N VAL A 66 -2.14 -0.30 -1.52
CA VAL A 66 -3.51 -0.51 -1.04
C VAL A 66 -4.24 0.82 -0.93
N ILE A 67 -3.61 1.84 -0.32
CA ILE A 67 -4.24 3.16 -0.16
C ILE A 67 -4.49 3.84 -1.50
N SER A 68 -3.52 3.83 -2.42
CA SER A 68 -3.73 4.44 -3.74
C SER A 68 -4.84 3.73 -4.51
N TYR A 69 -4.98 2.42 -4.34
CA TYR A 69 -6.02 1.63 -4.97
C TYR A 69 -7.40 1.86 -4.37
N VAL A 70 -7.54 1.84 -3.04
CA VAL A 70 -8.87 1.89 -2.39
C VAL A 70 -9.50 3.29 -2.40
N LYS A 71 -8.69 4.35 -2.55
CA LYS A 71 -9.17 5.74 -2.67
C LYS A 71 -10.22 5.94 -3.76
N LYS A 72 -10.16 5.15 -4.84
CA LYS A 72 -11.15 5.23 -5.93
C LYS A 72 -12.55 4.71 -5.54
N TYR A 73 -12.69 4.06 -4.39
CA TYR A 73 -13.95 3.55 -3.85
C TYR A 73 -14.51 4.39 -2.69
N GLN A 74 -13.91 5.55 -2.40
CA GLN A 74 -14.49 6.48 -1.42
C GLN A 74 -15.82 7.07 -1.93
N GLY A 75 -16.68 7.48 -0.99
CA GLY A 75 -17.99 8.07 -1.31
C GLY A 75 -19.12 7.04 -1.51
N HIS A 76 -18.85 5.75 -1.27
CA HIS A 76 -19.81 4.66 -1.41
C HIS A 76 -20.28 4.08 -0.05
N GLY A 77 -20.27 4.90 1.00
CA GLY A 77 -20.82 4.54 2.32
C GLY A 77 -19.84 3.91 3.32
N LEU A 78 -18.59 3.65 2.91
CA LEU A 78 -17.50 3.25 3.79
C LEU A 78 -16.51 4.40 3.97
N ASP A 79 -15.94 4.50 5.18
CA ASP A 79 -14.83 5.40 5.44
C ASP A 79 -13.52 4.85 4.85
N LEU A 80 -12.48 5.70 4.80
CA LEU A 80 -11.20 5.30 4.21
C LEU A 80 -10.49 4.22 5.05
N SER A 81 -10.67 4.22 6.37
CA SER A 81 -10.05 3.23 7.25
C SER A 81 -10.62 1.83 7.03
N GLU A 82 -11.94 1.71 6.86
CA GLU A 82 -12.64 0.47 6.54
C GLU A 82 -12.20 -0.07 5.18
N LEU A 83 -12.15 0.80 4.16
CA LEU A 83 -11.67 0.43 2.83
C LEU A 83 -10.22 -0.06 2.86
N VAL A 84 -9.35 0.61 3.61
CA VAL A 84 -7.94 0.21 3.77
C VAL A 84 -7.84 -1.13 4.51
N ALA A 85 -8.63 -1.36 5.56
CA ALA A 85 -8.64 -2.64 6.27
C ALA A 85 -9.02 -3.81 5.34
N ILE A 86 -10.08 -3.64 4.54
CA ILE A 86 -10.52 -4.61 3.53
C ILE A 86 -9.41 -4.83 2.48
N GLY A 87 -8.81 -3.75 2.00
CA GLY A 87 -7.72 -3.81 1.03
C GLY A 87 -6.48 -4.54 1.56
N ASN A 88 -6.12 -4.33 2.82
CA ASN A 88 -5.03 -5.03 3.49
C ASN A 88 -5.31 -6.52 3.65
N GLU A 89 -6.55 -6.90 3.97
CA GLU A 89 -6.95 -8.31 4.01
C GLU A 89 -6.83 -8.96 2.62
N GLY A 90 -7.24 -8.24 1.57
CA GLY A 90 -7.05 -8.65 0.18
C GLY A 90 -5.56 -8.83 -0.17
N LEU A 91 -4.70 -7.90 0.25
CA LEU A 91 -3.26 -7.97 0.04
C LEU A 91 -2.64 -9.21 0.71
N LEU A 92 -3.02 -9.51 1.96
CA LEU A 92 -2.55 -10.71 2.67
C LEU A 92 -2.93 -11.99 1.92
N LYS A 93 -4.15 -12.05 1.37
CA LYS A 93 -4.61 -13.17 0.53
C LYS A 93 -3.86 -13.24 -0.80
N ALA A 94 -3.53 -12.10 -1.40
CA ALA A 94 -2.78 -12.02 -2.64
C ALA A 94 -1.35 -12.56 -2.47
N VAL A 95 -0.62 -12.15 -1.42
CA VAL A 95 0.73 -12.65 -1.14
C VAL A 95 0.77 -14.18 -1.00
N LYS A 96 -0.25 -14.77 -0.35
CA LYS A 96 -0.33 -16.23 -0.18
C LYS A 96 -0.55 -17.00 -1.49
N LYS A 97 -1.16 -16.35 -2.49
CA LYS A 97 -1.53 -16.97 -3.78
C LYS A 97 -0.63 -16.55 -4.93
N PHE A 98 0.24 -15.56 -4.72
CA PHE A 98 1.05 -14.99 -5.77
C PHE A 98 2.08 -16.01 -6.29
N ASP A 99 2.14 -16.11 -7.61
CA ASP A 99 3.09 -16.95 -8.32
C ASP A 99 4.03 -16.05 -9.14
N PRO A 100 5.31 -15.88 -8.73
CA PRO A 100 6.26 -15.02 -9.43
C PRO A 100 6.65 -15.54 -10.82
N ASP A 101 6.30 -16.78 -11.17
CA ASP A 101 6.64 -17.40 -12.45
C ASP A 101 5.61 -17.12 -13.55
N GLN A 102 4.47 -16.50 -13.21
CA GLN A 102 3.46 -16.03 -14.17
C GLN A 102 3.89 -14.77 -14.95
N GLY A 103 5.09 -14.25 -14.70
CA GLY A 103 5.63 -13.09 -15.43
C GLY A 103 4.97 -11.75 -15.09
N VAL A 104 4.07 -11.72 -14.10
CA VAL A 104 3.45 -10.49 -13.59
C VAL A 104 4.22 -9.97 -12.38
N LYS A 105 4.20 -8.64 -12.21
CA LYS A 105 4.69 -8.00 -11.00
C LYS A 105 3.72 -8.27 -9.85
N PHE A 106 4.24 -8.36 -8.64
CA PHE A 106 3.38 -8.25 -7.47
C PHE A 106 2.77 -6.85 -7.35
#